data_AF-T0YV78-F1
#
_entry.id   AF-T0YV78-F1
#
_cell.length_a   1.000
_cell.length_b   1.000
_cell.length_c   1.000
_cell.angle_alpha   90.00
_cell.angle_beta   90.00
_cell.angle_gamma   90.00
#
_symmetry.space_group_name_H-M   'P 1'
#
loop_
_entity.id
_entity.type
_entity.pdbx_description
1 polymer ?
#
loop_
_entity_poly.entity_id
_entity_poly.type
_entity_poly.pdbx_seq_one_letter_code
_entity_poly.pdbx_strand_id
1 'polypeptide(L)' 'MRASLSRETLLQPLQRIIGVVERRQTMPVLAHVLVEVDAQQQLTMTGTDMEVEM' A
#
# COMPACT_ATOMS: atom_id res chain seq x y z
N MET A 1 10.50 -8.20 -8.83
CA MET A 1 10.99 -7.60 -7.58
C MET A 1 11.29 -8.70 -6.56
N ARG A 2 12.35 -8.59 -5.77
CA ARG A 2 12.63 -9.49 -4.63
C ARG A 2 13.09 -8.64 -3.45
N ALA A 3 12.32 -8.64 -2.36
CA ALA A 3 12.64 -7.93 -1.13
C ALA A 3 12.50 -8.89 0.06
N SER A 4 13.34 -8.70 1.08
CA SER A 4 13.31 -9.46 2.33
C SER A 4 13.22 -8.48 3.50
N LEU A 5 12.17 -8.61 4.31
CA LEU A 5 11.95 -7.81 5.51
C LEU A 5 11.28 -8.68 6.57
N SER A 6 11.37 -8.25 7.84
CA SER A 6 10.65 -8.92 8.92
C SER A 6 9.15 -8.69 8.80
N ARG A 7 8.37 -9.63 9.32
CA ARG A 7 6.90 -9.55 9.32
C ARG A 7 6.43 -8.31 10.06
N GLU A 8 7.05 -8.00 11.19
CA GLU A 8 6.67 -6.91 12.09
C GLU A 8 6.78 -5.56 11.37
N THR A 9 7.85 -5.37 10.60
CA THR A 9 8.09 -4.16 9.81
C THR A 9 7.09 -4.00 8.66
N LEU A 10 6.59 -5.10 8.09
CA LEU A 10 5.55 -5.06 7.06
C LEU A 10 4.14 -4.85 7.63
N LEU A 11 3.84 -5.50 8.76
CA LEU A 11 2.47 -5.61 9.26
C LEU A 11 1.91 -4.25 9.69
N GLN A 12 2.73 -3.45 10.38
CA GLN A 12 2.32 -2.14 10.90
C GLN A 12 1.91 -1.14 9.79
N PRO A 13 2.73 -0.88 8.75
CA PRO A 13 2.31 0.01 7.66
C PRO A 13 1.15 -0.58 6.86
N LEU A 14 1.09 -1.89 6.64
CA LEU A 14 0.00 -2.53 5.91
C LEU A 14 -1.36 -2.33 6.61
N GLN A 15 -1.41 -2.46 7.94
CA GLN A 15 -2.61 -2.18 8.73
C GLN A 15 -3.07 -0.72 8.64
N ARG A 16 -2.14 0.24 8.47
CA ARG A 16 -2.49 1.66 8.31
C ARG A 16 -3.15 1.95 6.96
N ILE A 17 -2.63 1.33 5.89
CA ILE A 17 -3.05 1.63 4.52
C ILE A 17 -4.31 0.85 4.14
N ILE A 18 -4.54 -0.33 4.74
CA ILE A 18 -5.72 -1.16 4.43
C ILE A 18 -7.04 -0.48 4.78
N GLY A 19 -7.03 0.53 5.67
CA GLY A 19 -8.20 1.34 5.99
C GLY A 19 -8.61 2.31 4.86
N VAL A 20 -7.66 2.67 3.99
CA VAL A 20 -7.89 3.54 2.82
C VAL A 20 -8.45 2.72 1.64
N VAL A 21 -8.14 1.42 1.57
CA VAL A 21 -8.60 0.56 0.49
C VAL A 21 -10.02 0.05 0.80
N GLU A 22 -11.03 0.63 0.17
CA GLU A 22 -12.40 0.16 0.35
C GLU A 22 -12.62 -1.25 -0.22
N ARG A 23 -13.52 -2.02 0.41
CA ARG A 23 -13.86 -3.39 -0.03
C ARG A 23 -14.67 -3.44 -1.33
N ARG A 24 -15.39 -2.38 -1.68
CA ARG A 24 -16.30 -2.33 -2.83
C ARG A 24 -15.83 -1.25 -3.81
N GLN A 25 -14.88 -1.62 -4.65
CA GLN A 25 -14.33 -0.73 -5.67
C GLN A 25 -15.04 -0.93 -7.01
N THR A 26 -15.39 0.18 -7.69
CA THR A 26 -15.84 0.16 -9.10
C THR A 26 -14.65 0.06 -10.06
N MET A 27 -13.47 0.51 -9.63
CA MET A 27 -12.20 0.37 -10.32
C MET A 27 -11.33 -0.68 -9.63
N PRO A 28 -11.19 -1.91 -10.19
CA PRO A 28 -10.49 -3.01 -9.52
C PRO A 28 -9.03 -2.72 -9.15
N VAL A 29 -8.38 -1.79 -9.85
CA VAL A 29 -7.00 -1.38 -9.53
C VAL A 29 -6.90 -0.74 -8.14
N LEU A 30 -7.94 -0.03 -7.68
CA LEU A 30 -7.97 0.64 -6.37
C LEU A 30 -8.13 -0.34 -5.21
N ALA A 31 -8.48 -1.61 -5.48
CA ALA A 31 -8.53 -2.67 -4.47
C ALA A 31 -7.13 -3.23 -4.10
N HIS A 32 -6.06 -2.71 -4.73
CA HIS A 32 -4.70 -3.18 -4.55
C HIS A 32 -3.83 -2.09 -3.89
N VAL A 33 -2.74 -2.54 -3.25
CA VAL A 33 -1.70 -1.66 -2.72
C VAL A 33 -0.56 -1.61 -3.73
N LEU A 34 -0.12 -0.41 -4.08
CA LEU A 34 1.10 -0.20 -4.84
C LEU A 34 2.29 -0.43 -3.92
N VAL A 35 3.21 -1.29 -4.34
CA VAL A 35 4.46 -1.58 -3.61
C VAL A 35 5.63 -1.23 -4.52
N GLU A 36 6.49 -0.36 -4.04
CA GLU A 36 7.67 0.12 -4.77
C GLU A 36 8.91 -0.08 -3.92
N VAL A 37 10.02 -0.41 -4.57
CA VAL A 37 11.34 -0.46 -3.93
C VAL A 37 12.27 0.45 -4.73
N ASP A 38 12.79 1.48 -4.07
CA ASP A 38 13.67 2.46 -4.70
C ASP A 38 15.13 1.97 -4.79
N ALA A 39 16.00 2.82 -5.36
CA ALA A 39 17.42 2.54 -5.50
C ALA A 39 18.16 2.48 -4.15
N GLN A 40 17.58 3.04 -3.09
CA GLN A 40 18.08 3.04 -1.72
C GLN A 40 17.51 1.86 -0.90
N GLN A 41 16.87 0.90 -1.57
CA GLN A 41 16.22 -0.28 -0.97
C GLN A 41 15.12 0.06 0.03
N GLN A 42 14.48 1.23 -0.10
CA GLN A 42 13.32 1.59 0.70
C GLN A 42 12.06 1.04 0.06
N LEU A 43 11.25 0.35 0.86
CA LEU A 43 9.95 -0.16 0.44
C LEU A 43 8.88 0.88 0.79
N THR A 44 8.18 1.36 -0.23
CA THR A 44 7.04 2.26 -0.11
C THR A 44 5.77 1.51 -0.44
N MET A 45 4.72 1.75 0.34
CA MET A 45 3.39 1.21 0.10
C MET A 45 2.38 2.34 0.01
N THR A 46 1.54 2.30 -1.02
CA THR A 46 0.54 3.33 -1.29
C THR A 46 -0.81 2.68 -1.58
N GLY A 47 -1.85 3.15 -0.89
CA GLY A 47 -3.24 2.86 -1.18
C GLY A 47 -3.99 4.17 -1.37
N THR A 48 -5.03 4.15 -2.18
CA THR A 48 -5.86 5.34 -2.47
C THR A 48 -7.29 4.92 -2.76
N ASP A 49 -8.23 5.68 -2.25
CA ASP A 49 -9.65 5.70 -2.56
C ASP A 49 -10.00 6.80 -3.58
N MET A 50 -8.99 7.50 -4.11
CA MET A 50 -9.11 8.69 -4.94
C MET A 50 -9.83 9.88 -4.27
N GLU A 51 -10.03 9.85 -2.95
CA GLU A 51 -10.54 11.01 -2.23
C GLU A 51 -9.45 12.09 -2.16
N VAL A 52 -9.75 13.26 -2.72
CA VAL A 52 -8.94 14.47 -2.57
C VAL A 52 -9.74 15.40 -1.67
N GLU A 53 -9.36 15.48 -0.39
CA GLU A 53 -9.89 16.52 0.50
C GLU A 53 -9.20 17.86 0.18
N MET A 54 -10.01 18.92 -0.05
CA MET A 54 -9.56 20.31 -0.26
C MET A 54 -9.64 21.13 1.01
#